data_AF-A0A7X7S515-F1
#
_entry.id   AF-A0A7X7S515-F1
#
_cell.length_a   1.000
_cell.length_b   1.000
_cell.length_c   1.000
_cell.angle_alpha   90.00
_cell.angle_beta   90.00
_cell.angle_gamma   90.00
#
_symmetry.space_group_name_H-M   'P 1'
#
loop_
_entity.id
_entity.type
_entity.pdbx_description
1 polymer ?
#
loop_
_entity_poly.entity_id
_entity_poly.type
_entity_poly.pdbx_seq_one_letter_code
_entity_poly.pdbx_strand_id
1 'polypeptide(L)'
;MRRSPFLILTASAVLALSACGSGGGDEFCSVLTDDSATAATAFAPLIPGMNSAADAQARLDLVTSAEEHVPEDLKSDFFTWKGYLETAAQTLDSDPNAVLAKGSSPEVSAAGESLADFYTGTCLG
;
A
#
# COMPACT_ATOMS: atom_id res chain seq x y z
N MET A 1 29.53 62.44 -4.01
CA MET A 1 29.90 61.02 -3.81
C MET A 1 29.20 60.49 -2.55
N ARG A 2 28.92 59.18 -2.53
CA ARG A 2 28.24 58.35 -1.49
C ARG A 2 26.71 58.38 -1.53
N ARG A 3 26.08 57.51 -2.34
CA ARG A 3 25.85 56.05 -2.21
C ARG A 3 24.80 55.71 -1.14
N SER A 4 23.55 55.60 -1.58
CA SER A 4 22.48 54.84 -0.92
C SER A 4 22.86 53.37 -0.81
N PRO A 5 22.54 52.68 0.29
CA PRO A 5 22.42 51.25 0.30
C PRO A 5 20.94 50.86 0.14
N PHE A 6 20.63 50.28 -1.03
CA PHE A 6 19.49 49.41 -1.23
C PHE A 6 19.58 48.24 -0.24
N LEU A 7 18.66 48.17 0.72
CA LEU A 7 18.43 46.96 1.52
C LEU A 7 17.39 46.12 0.78
N ILE A 8 17.86 45.23 -0.10
CA ILE A 8 17.06 44.12 -0.63
C ILE A 8 17.15 43.01 0.42
N LEU A 9 16.14 42.92 1.29
CA LEU A 9 15.92 41.75 2.13
C LEU A 9 15.31 40.65 1.27
N THR A 10 16.15 39.71 0.85
CA THR A 10 15.77 38.49 0.17
C THR A 10 14.91 37.63 1.09
N ALA A 11 13.64 37.49 0.75
CA ALA A 11 12.73 36.50 1.33
C ALA A 11 13.26 35.09 1.01
N SER A 12 13.99 34.50 1.95
CA SER A 12 14.30 33.08 1.92
C SER A 12 13.09 32.34 2.49
N ALA A 13 12.09 32.10 1.65
CA ALA A 13 11.08 31.10 1.94
C ALA A 13 11.77 29.74 1.88
N VAL A 14 12.30 29.30 3.01
CA VAL A 14 12.69 27.90 3.19
C VAL A 14 11.37 27.13 3.17
N LEU A 15 11.03 26.56 2.02
CA LEU A 15 10.06 25.49 1.90
C LEU A 15 10.63 24.30 2.70
N ALA A 16 10.45 24.35 4.01
CA ALA A 16 10.54 23.19 4.86
C ALA A 16 9.30 22.33 4.54
N LEU A 17 9.35 21.62 3.40
CA LEU A 17 8.68 20.34 3.26
C LEU A 17 9.48 19.33 4.11
N SER A 18 9.51 19.55 5.42
CA SER A 18 9.73 18.44 6.34
C SER A 18 8.50 17.57 6.19
N ALA A 19 8.69 16.45 5.51
CA ALA A 19 7.82 15.30 5.51
C ALA A 19 7.44 14.96 6.97
N CYS A 20 6.37 15.58 7.45
CA CYS A 20 5.69 15.21 8.68
C CYS A 20 4.44 14.44 8.26
N GLY A 21 4.67 13.21 7.81
CA GLY A 21 3.65 12.22 7.50
C GLY A 21 4.14 10.78 7.62
N SER A 22 5.32 10.55 8.23
CA SER A 22 6.03 9.27 8.17
C SER A 22 5.63 8.26 9.24
N GLY A 23 4.76 8.61 10.20
CA GLY A 23 4.43 7.74 11.33
C GLY A 23 3.43 6.61 11.04
N GLY A 24 3.01 6.44 9.78
CA GLY A 24 2.25 5.26 9.35
C GLY A 24 3.12 4.28 8.58
N GLY A 25 3.99 4.79 7.70
CA GLY A 25 4.80 3.97 6.80
C GLY A 25 5.74 3.00 7.52
N ASP A 26 6.43 3.45 8.57
CA ASP A 26 7.40 2.62 9.28
C ASP A 26 6.71 1.45 10.02
N GLU A 27 5.64 1.73 10.75
CA GLU A 27 4.84 0.70 11.42
C GLU A 27 4.12 -0.22 10.42
N PHE A 28 3.59 0.31 9.31
CA PHE A 28 3.01 -0.49 8.24
C PHE A 28 4.04 -1.46 7.64
N CYS A 29 5.24 -0.96 7.35
CA CYS A 29 6.35 -1.78 6.87
C CYS A 29 6.80 -2.80 7.92
N SER A 30 6.83 -2.45 9.20
CA SER A 30 7.16 -3.39 10.29
C SER A 30 6.19 -4.56 10.31
N VAL A 31 4.87 -4.29 10.28
CA VAL A 31 3.86 -5.35 10.25
C VAL A 31 4.02 -6.27 9.04
N LEU A 32 4.24 -5.71 7.85
CA LEU A 32 4.43 -6.50 6.64
C LEU A 32 5.74 -7.32 6.65
N THR A 33 6.82 -6.78 7.22
CA THR A 33 8.12 -7.45 7.20
C THR A 33 8.25 -8.52 8.29
N ASP A 34 7.48 -8.41 9.38
CA ASP A 34 7.37 -9.46 10.41
C ASP A 34 6.85 -10.80 9.84
N ASP A 35 5.98 -10.76 8.81
CA ASP A 35 5.62 -11.93 7.98
C ASP A 35 5.99 -11.71 6.50
N SER A 36 7.29 -11.57 6.26
CA SER A 36 7.86 -11.40 4.91
C SER A 36 7.46 -12.50 3.91
N ALA A 37 7.17 -13.72 4.39
CA ALA A 37 6.77 -14.83 3.52
C ALA A 37 5.38 -14.61 2.93
N THR A 38 4.41 -14.19 3.75
CA THR A 38 3.06 -13.84 3.28
C THR A 38 3.10 -12.52 2.51
N ALA A 39 3.83 -11.51 3.01
CA ALA A 39 3.94 -10.18 2.40
C ALA A 39 4.46 -10.21 0.96
N ALA A 40 5.38 -11.12 0.65
CA ALA A 40 5.91 -11.30 -0.71
C ALA A 40 4.85 -11.57 -1.79
N THR A 41 3.65 -12.03 -1.39
CA THR A 41 2.53 -12.28 -2.31
C THR A 41 1.25 -11.56 -1.92
N ALA A 42 1.27 -10.77 -0.84
CA ALA A 42 0.07 -10.15 -0.26
C ALA A 42 -0.66 -9.24 -1.24
N PHE A 43 0.07 -8.56 -2.13
CA PHE A 43 -0.45 -7.60 -3.11
C PHE A 43 -0.49 -8.11 -4.55
N ALA A 44 -0.29 -9.42 -4.74
CA ALA A 44 -0.46 -10.07 -6.04
C ALA A 44 -1.88 -10.67 -6.18
N PRO A 45 -2.57 -10.50 -7.33
CA PRO A 45 -3.87 -11.13 -7.54
C PRO A 45 -3.81 -12.65 -7.34
N LEU A 46 -4.84 -13.20 -6.73
CA LEU A 46 -4.97 -14.64 -6.52
C LEU A 46 -5.31 -15.31 -7.86
N ILE A 47 -4.54 -16.33 -8.21
CA ILE A 47 -4.71 -17.11 -9.44
C ILE A 47 -5.39 -18.43 -9.05
N PRO A 48 -6.64 -18.68 -9.51
CA PRO A 48 -7.31 -19.96 -9.24
C PRO A 48 -6.47 -21.16 -9.69
N GLY A 49 -6.37 -22.17 -8.83
CA GLY A 49 -5.55 -23.36 -9.06
C GLY A 49 -4.07 -23.21 -8.68
N MET A 50 -3.58 -21.98 -8.47
CA MET A 50 -2.29 -21.70 -7.83
C MET A 50 -2.45 -21.24 -6.37
N ASN A 51 -3.57 -20.60 -6.08
CA ASN A 51 -3.93 -20.17 -4.73
C ASN A 51 -5.22 -20.84 -4.26
N SER A 52 -5.29 -21.04 -2.95
CA SER A 52 -6.42 -21.57 -2.20
C SER A 52 -7.13 -20.48 -1.41
N ALA A 53 -8.35 -20.75 -0.94
CA ALA A 53 -9.03 -19.84 0.00
C ALA A 53 -8.22 -19.61 1.29
N ALA A 54 -7.42 -20.60 1.71
CA ALA A 54 -6.51 -20.46 2.85
C ALA A 54 -5.37 -19.46 2.55
N ASP A 55 -4.81 -19.46 1.33
CA ASP A 55 -3.82 -18.45 0.92
C ASP A 55 -4.44 -17.05 0.90
N ALA A 56 -5.69 -16.94 0.42
CA ALA A 56 -6.43 -15.68 0.43
C ALA A 56 -6.67 -15.17 1.86
N GLN A 57 -7.03 -16.07 2.79
CA GLN A 57 -7.23 -15.73 4.20
C GLN A 57 -5.92 -15.30 4.86
N ALA A 58 -4.81 -15.99 4.63
CA ALA A 58 -3.51 -15.62 5.20
C ALA A 58 -3.08 -14.21 4.76
N ARG A 59 -3.26 -13.88 3.47
CA ARG A 59 -3.00 -12.53 2.97
C ARG A 59 -3.94 -11.50 3.58
N LEU A 60 -5.23 -11.83 3.72
CA LEU A 60 -6.22 -10.96 4.34
C LEU A 60 -5.86 -10.66 5.81
N ASP A 61 -5.46 -11.67 6.57
CA ASP A 61 -5.08 -11.53 7.97
C ASP A 61 -3.87 -10.61 8.12
N LEU A 62 -2.84 -10.79 7.29
CA LEU A 62 -1.68 -9.91 7.26
C LEU A 62 -2.07 -8.46 6.93
N VAL A 63 -2.79 -8.25 5.82
CA VAL A 63 -3.19 -6.89 5.39
C VAL A 63 -4.05 -6.24 6.47
N THR A 64 -4.99 -6.96 7.08
CA THR A 64 -5.83 -6.44 8.18
C THR A 64 -5.02 -6.06 9.41
N SER A 65 -3.96 -6.82 9.75
CA SER A 65 -3.10 -6.48 10.89
C SER A 65 -2.33 -5.17 10.70
N ALA A 66 -2.13 -4.74 9.45
CA ALA A 66 -1.43 -3.49 9.11
C ALA A 66 -2.37 -2.27 8.98
N GLU A 67 -3.69 -2.46 9.06
CA GLU A 67 -4.71 -1.46 8.73
C GLU A 67 -4.58 -0.14 9.49
N GLU A 68 -4.27 -0.19 10.79
CA GLU A 68 -4.14 1.02 11.63
C GLU A 68 -2.95 1.89 11.25
N HIS A 69 -1.97 1.32 10.53
CA HIS A 69 -0.72 1.98 10.18
C HIS A 69 -0.66 2.42 8.71
N VAL A 70 -1.69 2.16 7.92
CA VAL A 70 -1.68 2.47 6.48
C VAL A 70 -1.41 3.96 6.23
N PRO A 71 -0.37 4.30 5.44
CA PRO A 71 -0.12 5.67 5.00
C PRO A 71 -1.35 6.30 4.34
N GLU A 72 -1.60 7.59 4.61
CA GLU A 72 -2.82 8.28 4.14
C GLU A 72 -3.00 8.23 2.63
N ASP A 73 -1.91 8.28 1.86
CA ASP A 73 -1.90 8.19 0.41
C ASP A 73 -2.21 6.79 -0.13
N LEU A 74 -2.01 5.74 0.69
CA LEU A 74 -2.32 4.35 0.33
C LEU A 74 -3.69 3.88 0.82
N LYS A 75 -4.38 4.61 1.70
CA LYS A 75 -5.62 4.14 2.33
C LYS A 75 -6.69 3.69 1.33
N SER A 76 -6.90 4.45 0.26
CA SER A 76 -7.89 4.09 -0.76
C SER A 76 -7.55 2.74 -1.41
N ASP A 77 -6.31 2.59 -1.86
CA ASP A 77 -5.84 1.37 -2.52
C ASP A 77 -5.85 0.18 -1.55
N PHE A 78 -5.44 0.40 -0.30
CA PHE A 78 -5.50 -0.58 0.77
C PHE A 78 -6.91 -1.14 0.97
N PHE A 79 -7.92 -0.27 1.09
CA PHE A 79 -9.30 -0.75 1.31
C PHE A 79 -9.89 -1.43 0.08
N THR A 80 -9.55 -0.99 -1.13
CA THR A 80 -9.92 -1.69 -2.37
C THR A 80 -9.32 -3.10 -2.40
N TRP A 81 -8.03 -3.21 -2.09
CA TRP A 81 -7.33 -4.48 -2.07
C TRP A 81 -7.83 -5.42 -0.98
N LYS A 82 -8.02 -4.90 0.24
CA LYS A 82 -8.59 -5.66 1.36
C LYS A 82 -9.97 -6.20 1.01
N GLY A 83 -10.85 -5.38 0.42
CA GLY A 83 -12.18 -5.83 -0.01
C GLY A 83 -12.14 -6.89 -1.12
N TYR A 84 -11.08 -6.91 -1.94
CA TYR A 84 -10.82 -8.02 -2.85
C TYR A 84 -10.41 -9.30 -2.11
N LEU A 85 -9.47 -9.22 -1.17
CA LEU A 85 -9.03 -10.37 -0.36
C LEU A 85 -10.17 -10.96 0.49
N GLU A 86 -11.04 -10.11 1.07
CA GLU A 86 -12.25 -10.53 1.78
C GLU A 86 -13.19 -11.34 0.88
N THR A 87 -13.38 -10.89 -0.37
CA THR A 87 -14.16 -11.64 -1.35
C THR A 87 -13.50 -12.97 -1.67
N ALA A 88 -12.20 -12.95 -1.97
CA ALA A 88 -11.47 -14.14 -2.35
C ALA A 88 -11.45 -15.21 -1.24
N ALA A 89 -11.23 -14.82 0.02
CA ALA A 89 -11.28 -15.73 1.16
C ALA A 89 -12.64 -16.43 1.30
N GLN A 90 -13.73 -15.79 0.89
CA GLN A 90 -15.09 -16.33 0.97
C GLN A 90 -15.52 -17.10 -0.28
N THR A 91 -15.05 -16.69 -1.46
CA THR A 91 -15.62 -17.14 -2.74
C THR A 91 -14.64 -17.88 -3.65
N LEU A 92 -13.35 -17.96 -3.34
CA LEU A 92 -12.37 -18.57 -4.25
C LEU A 92 -12.66 -20.05 -4.54
N ASP A 93 -13.12 -20.81 -3.54
CA ASP A 93 -13.44 -22.23 -3.72
C ASP A 93 -14.79 -22.46 -4.42
N SER A 94 -15.73 -21.52 -4.30
CA SER A 94 -17.10 -21.66 -4.82
C SER A 94 -17.30 -20.99 -6.18
N ASP A 95 -16.61 -19.88 -6.45
CA ASP A 95 -16.61 -19.16 -7.71
C ASP A 95 -15.20 -18.58 -8.01
N PRO A 96 -14.24 -19.43 -8.40
CA PRO A 96 -12.88 -18.99 -8.72
C PRO A 96 -12.84 -17.99 -9.88
N ASN A 97 -13.78 -18.08 -10.82
CA ASN A 97 -13.82 -17.18 -11.98
C ASN A 97 -14.23 -15.77 -11.57
N ALA A 98 -15.16 -15.61 -10.63
CA ALA A 98 -15.49 -14.30 -10.08
C ALA A 98 -14.30 -13.66 -9.35
N VAL A 99 -13.52 -14.45 -8.60
CA VAL A 99 -12.30 -13.94 -7.94
C VAL A 99 -11.27 -13.48 -8.97
N LEU A 100 -11.03 -14.28 -10.02
CA LEU A 100 -10.11 -13.91 -11.09
C LEU A 100 -10.57 -12.63 -11.82
N ALA A 101 -11.86 -12.54 -12.17
CA ALA A 101 -12.42 -11.39 -12.85
C ALA A 101 -12.30 -10.11 -11.99
N LYS A 102 -12.59 -10.21 -10.69
CA LYS A 102 -12.47 -9.08 -9.76
C LYS A 102 -11.01 -8.66 -9.58
N GLY A 103 -10.10 -9.61 -9.38
CA GLY A 103 -8.67 -9.35 -9.25
C GLY A 103 -8.03 -8.75 -10.50
N SER A 104 -8.62 -9.00 -11.67
CA SER A 104 -8.18 -8.43 -12.95
C SER A 104 -8.92 -7.14 -13.33
N SER A 105 -9.81 -6.63 -12.46
CA SER A 105 -10.46 -5.34 -12.71
C SER A 105 -9.44 -4.20 -12.58
N PRO A 106 -9.53 -3.14 -13.40
CA PRO A 106 -8.54 -2.06 -13.39
C PRO A 106 -8.35 -1.40 -12.01
N GLU A 107 -9.42 -1.33 -11.22
CA GLU A 107 -9.41 -0.74 -9.89
C GLU A 107 -8.61 -1.60 -8.90
N VAL A 108 -8.91 -2.91 -8.84
CA VAL A 108 -8.22 -3.83 -7.92
C VAL A 108 -6.77 -4.06 -8.35
N SER A 109 -6.51 -4.16 -9.65
CA SER A 109 -5.14 -4.34 -10.15
C SER A 109 -4.26 -3.13 -9.85
N ALA A 110 -4.77 -1.90 -10.10
CA ALA A 110 -4.03 -0.68 -9.80
C ALA A 110 -3.77 -0.51 -8.29
N ALA A 111 -4.77 -0.84 -7.45
CA ALA A 111 -4.60 -0.83 -6.00
C ALA A 111 -3.53 -1.83 -5.53
N GLY A 112 -3.55 -3.06 -6.05
CA GLY A 112 -2.52 -4.07 -5.76
C GLY A 112 -1.12 -3.64 -6.20
N GLU A 113 -0.99 -3.07 -7.39
CA GLU A 113 0.27 -2.53 -7.91
C GLU A 113 0.82 -1.40 -7.04
N SER A 114 -0.02 -0.43 -6.67
CA SER A 114 0.36 0.69 -5.79
C SER A 114 0.90 0.21 -4.43
N LEU A 115 0.23 -0.76 -3.81
CA LEU A 115 0.66 -1.35 -2.54
C LEU A 115 1.95 -2.20 -2.70
N ALA A 116 2.07 -2.95 -3.80
CA ALA A 116 3.27 -3.72 -4.11
C ALA A 116 4.49 -2.82 -4.34
N ASP A 117 4.32 -1.71 -5.06
CA ASP A 117 5.36 -0.71 -5.31
C ASP A 117 5.80 -0.06 -4.00
N PHE A 118 4.87 0.30 -3.12
CA PHE A 118 5.23 0.82 -1.80
C PHE A 118 5.98 -0.23 -0.96
N TYR A 119 5.50 -1.47 -0.91
CA TYR A 119 6.16 -2.52 -0.15
C TYR A 119 7.59 -2.78 -0.66
N THR A 120 7.76 -2.92 -1.96
CA THR A 120 9.07 -3.23 -2.55
C THR A 120 10.02 -2.04 -2.57
N GLY A 121 9.51 -0.82 -2.81
CA GLY A 121 10.32 0.39 -2.91
C GLY A 121 10.63 1.05 -1.57
N THR A 122 9.72 0.93 -0.59
CA THR A 122 9.84 1.60 0.71
C THR A 122 10.13 0.60 1.83
N CYS A 123 9.37 -0.50 1.94
CA CYS A 123 9.54 -1.42 3.07
C CYS A 123 10.76 -2.35 2.93
N LEU A 124 11.12 -2.70 1.68
CA LEU A 124 12.31 -3.54 1.39
C LEU A 124 13.52 -2.74 0.89
N GLY A 125 13.37 -1.41 0.71
CA GLY A 125 14.36 -0.51 0.13
C GLY A 125 15.48 -0.07 1.08
#